data_AF-A0A376MKB8-F1
#
_entry.id   AF-A0A376MKB8-F1
#
_cell.length_a   1.000
_cell.length_b   1.000
_cell.length_c   1.000
_cell.angle_alpha   90.00
_cell.angle_beta   90.00
_cell.angle_gamma   90.00
#
_symmetry.space_group_name_H-M   'P 1'
#
loop_
_entity.id
_entity.type
_entity.pdbx_description
1 polymer ?
#
loop_
_entity_poly.entity_id
_entity_poly.type
_entity_poly.pdbx_seq_one_letter_code
_entity_poly.pdbx_strand_id
1 'polypeptide(L)' 'MNQALREQTLERLKDGRLDILIATDVAARGLDVERISLVVNYDIPMDSESYVHRIGRTGRAGRAGRAAAVR' A
#
# COMPACT_ATOMS: atom_id res chain seq x y z
N MET A 1 -6.78 15.37 0.81
CA MET A 1 -6.54 14.91 -0.57
C MET A 1 -7.87 14.93 -1.30
N ASN A 2 -8.02 15.66 -2.41
CA ASN A 2 -9.23 15.51 -3.23
C ASN A 2 -9.14 14.18 -4.03
N GLN A 3 -10.28 13.66 -4.47
CA GLN A 3 -10.34 12.36 -5.16
C GLN A 3 -9.48 12.33 -6.44
N ALA A 4 -9.43 13.43 -7.20
CA ALA A 4 -8.64 13.53 -8.42
C ALA A 4 -7.12 13.37 -8.17
N LEU A 5 -6.59 14.01 -7.12
CA LEU A 5 -5.18 13.88 -6.75
C LEU A 5 -4.85 12.45 -6.30
N ARG A 6 -5.79 11.78 -5.63
CA ARG A 6 -5.66 10.38 -5.24
C ARG A 6 -5.51 9.49 -6.46
N GLU A 7 -6.43 9.57 -7.40
CA GLU A 7 -6.41 8.78 -8.64
C GLU A 7 -5.13 9.03 -9.44
N GLN A 8 -4.73 10.29 -9.62
CA GLN A 8 -3.48 10.63 -10.30
C GLN A 8 -2.24 10.03 -9.61
N THR A 9 -2.21 10.02 -8.28
CA THR A 9 -1.09 9.44 -7.51
C THR A 9 -1.05 7.92 -7.69
N LEU A 10 -2.20 7.26 -7.69
CA LEU A 10 -2.30 5.82 -7.90
C LEU A 10 -1.89 5.42 -9.32
N GLU A 11 -2.29 6.19 -10.34
CA GLU A 11 -1.87 5.95 -11.72
C GLU A 11 -0.36 6.08 -11.87
N ARG A 12 0.25 7.11 -11.27
CA ARG A 12 1.71 7.25 -11.24
C ARG A 12 2.43 6.10 -10.52
N LEU A 13 1.81 5.50 -9.52
CA LEU A 13 2.37 4.32 -8.84
C LEU A 13 2.26 3.07 -9.72
N LYS A 14 1.12 2.89 -10.41
CA LYS A 14 0.89 1.77 -11.32
C LYS A 14 1.82 1.78 -12.53
N ASP A 15 2.03 2.95 -13.13
CA ASP A 15 2.88 3.10 -14.32
C ASP A 15 4.37 3.26 -14.02
N GLY A 16 4.75 3.27 -12.74
CA GLY A 16 6.14 3.32 -12.29
C GLY A 16 6.76 4.72 -12.26
N ARG A 17 5.99 5.78 -12.46
CA ARG A 17 6.44 7.18 -12.21
C ARG A 17 6.60 7.51 -10.72
N LEU A 18 6.06 6.67 -9.84
CA LEU A 18 6.31 6.64 -8.40
C LEU A 18 6.67 5.21 -8.00
N ASP A 19 7.65 5.08 -7.12
CA ASP A 19 8.05 3.78 -6.54
C ASP A 19 7.62 3.62 -5.08
N ILE A 20 7.31 4.72 -4.40
CA ILE A 20 6.95 4.74 -2.98
C ILE A 20 5.68 5.57 -2.78
N LEU A 21 4.75 5.02 -2.00
CA LEU A 21 3.53 5.69 -1.56
C LEU A 21 3.44 5.60 -0.03
N ILE A 22 3.28 6.75 0.61
CA ILE A 22 2.98 6.86 2.05
C ILE A 22 1.49 7.15 2.17
N ALA A 23 0.77 6.31 2.89
CA ALA A 23 -0.69 6.42 3.04
C ALA A 23 -1.15 6.00 4.44
N THR A 24 -2.26 6.58 4.88
CA THR A 24 -3.04 6.09 6.01
C THR A 24 -4.00 4.99 5.57
N ASP A 25 -4.58 4.24 6.50
CA ASP A 25 -5.54 3.16 6.20
C ASP A 25 -6.71 3.65 5.34
N VAL A 26 -7.25 4.83 5.66
CA VAL A 26 -8.36 5.44 4.92
C VAL A 26 -7.96 5.79 3.48
N ALA A 27 -6.76 6.35 3.29
CA ALA A 27 -6.26 6.71 1.97
C ALA A 27 -5.89 5.48 1.11
N ALA A 28 -5.57 4.35 1.73
CA ALA A 28 -5.18 3.11 1.05
C ALA A 28 -6.36 2.14 0.77
N ARG A 29 -7.58 2.41 1.24
CA ARG A 29 -8.75 1.54 0.96
C ARG A 29 -9.03 1.41 -0.52
N GLY A 30 -9.13 0.20 -1.06
CA GLY A 30 -9.33 -0.02 -2.50
C GLY A 30 -8.09 0.22 -3.35
N LEU A 31 -6.91 0.34 -2.73
CA LEU A 31 -5.63 0.38 -3.44
C LEU A 31 -5.36 -0.98 -4.09
N ASP A 32 -5.49 -1.01 -5.41
CA ASP A 32 -5.12 -2.16 -6.24
C ASP A 32 -3.94 -1.78 -7.14
N VAL A 33 -2.73 -2.14 -6.68
CA VAL A 33 -1.51 -1.99 -7.46
C VAL A 33 -0.72 -3.28 -7.36
N GLU A 34 -0.70 -4.02 -8.46
CA GLU A 34 -0.05 -5.32 -8.58
C GLU A 34 1.47 -5.32 -8.33
N ARG A 35 2.14 -4.17 -8.54
CA ARG A 35 3.60 -4.03 -8.48
C ARG A 35 4.16 -3.92 -7.06
N ILE A 36 3.33 -3.84 -6.01
CA ILE A 36 3.81 -3.61 -4.65
C ILE A 36 4.54 -4.86 -4.14
N SER A 37 5.87 -4.77 -4.04
CA SER A 37 6.75 -5.84 -3.55
C SER A 37 7.06 -5.74 -2.04
N LEU A 38 6.82 -4.57 -1.44
CA LEU A 38 7.11 -4.29 -0.04
C LEU A 38 6.01 -3.42 0.58
N VAL A 39 5.52 -3.84 1.74
CA VAL A 39 4.71 -3.03 2.65
C VAL A 39 5.51 -2.74 3.91
N VAL A 40 5.57 -1.46 4.29
CA VAL A 40 6.21 -1.03 5.54
C VAL A 40 5.15 -0.47 6.48
N ASN A 41 4.97 -1.12 7.62
CA ASN A 41 4.21 -0.57 8.74
C ASN A 41 5.13 0.39 9.51
N TYR A 42 5.05 1.68 9.19
CA TYR A 42 5.79 2.71 9.94
C TYR A 42 5.22 2.87 11.34
N ASP A 43 3.90 3.09 11.43
CA ASP A 43 3.16 3.02 12.68
C ASP A 43 2.53 1.63 12.84
N ILE A 44 2.75 0.99 13.98
CA ILE A 44 2.21 -0.35 14.27
C ILE A 44 0.68 -0.28 14.31
N PRO A 45 -0.04 -1.13 13.55
CA PRO A 45 -1.50 -1.20 13.60
C PRO A 45 -2.00 -1.53 15.01
N MET A 46 -3.14 -0.94 15.39
CA MET A 46 -3.75 -1.15 16.71
C MET A 46 -4.38 -2.54 16.86
N ASP A 47 -4.68 -3.20 15.73
CA ASP A 47 -5.36 -4.49 15.68
C ASP A 47 -4.82 -5.38 14.54
N SER A 48 -5.06 -6.68 14.66
CA SER A 48 -4.58 -7.69 13.71
C SER A 48 -5.25 -7.60 12.34
N GLU A 49 -6.51 -7.17 12.27
CA GLU A 49 -7.25 -7.07 11.01
C GLU A 49 -6.67 -5.96 10.13
N SER A 50 -6.38 -4.80 10.73
CA SER A 50 -5.67 -3.69 10.10
C SER A 50 -4.29 -4.12 9.61
N TYR A 51 -3.54 -4.91 10.41
CA TYR A 51 -2.26 -5.47 9.98
C TYR A 51 -2.42 -6.35 8.73
N VAL A 52 -3.35 -7.31 8.74
CA VAL A 52 -3.62 -8.21 7.60
C VAL A 52 -4.03 -7.41 6.35
N HIS A 53 -4.90 -6.41 6.49
CA HIS A 53 -5.31 -5.54 5.40
C HIS A 53 -4.18 -4.71 4.79
N ARG A 54 -3.21 -4.26 5.60
CA ARG A 54 -2.02 -3.54 5.13
C ARG A 54 -1.08 -4.47 4.39
N ILE A 55 -0.70 -5.61 4.98
CA ILE A 55 0.25 -6.53 4.33
C ILE A 55 -0.33 -7.17 3.06
N GLY A 56 -1.65 -7.29 2.96
CA GLY A 56 -2.35 -7.77 1.75
C GLY A 56 -2.18 -6.89 0.51
N ARG A 57 -1.51 -5.74 0.61
CA ARG A 57 -1.14 -4.91 -0.54
C ARG A 57 0.06 -5.45 -1.33
N THR A 58 0.86 -6.34 -0.75
CA THR A 58 1.91 -7.07 -1.46
C THR A 58 1.54 -8.55 -1.68
N GLY A 59 2.38 -9.30 -2.40
CA GLY A 59 2.17 -10.74 -2.60
C GLY A 59 0.98 -11.11 -3.51
N ARG A 60 0.54 -10.19 -4.37
CA ARG A 60 -0.63 -10.37 -5.25
C ARG A 60 -0.25 -11.02 -6.57
N ALA A 61 -1.23 -11.62 -7.25
CA ALA A 61 -1.06 -12.31 -8.55
C ALA A 61 0.04 -13.39 -8.55
N GLY A 62 0.17 -14.13 -7.44
CA GLY A 62 1.18 -15.20 -7.28
C GLY A 62 2.62 -14.70 -7.14
N ARG A 63 2.84 -13.38 -7.08
CA ARG A 63 4.18 -12.80 -6.87
C ARG A 63 4.58 -12.88 -5.41
N ALA A 64 5.88 -12.97 -5.14
CA ALA A 64 6.39 -12.85 -3.78
C ALA A 64 6.22 -11.41 -3.27
N GLY A 65 5.97 -11.27 -1.97
CA GLY A 65 5.83 -9.98 -1.30
C GLY A 65 6.51 -9.98 0.06
N ARG A 66 6.91 -8.80 0.55
CA ARG A 66 7.54 -8.64 1.86
C ARG A 66 6.77 -7.63 2.70
N ALA A 67 6.70 -7.88 4.00
CA ALA A 67 6.20 -6.93 4.97
C ALA A 67 7.24 -6.72 6.06
N ALA A 68 7.43 -5.47 6.48
CA ALA A 68 8.28 -5.11 7.60
C ALA A 68 7.54 -4.10 8.49
N ALA A 69 7.84 -4.12 9.79
CA ALA A 69 7.42 -3.09 10.72
C ALA A 69 8.66 -2.33 11.20
N VAL A 70 8.56 -1.01 11.26
CA VAL A 70 9.59 -0.16 11.86
C VAL A 70 9.18 0.07 13.32
N ARG A 71 10.15 -0.01 14.22
CA ARG A 71 9.98 0.30 15.65
C ARG A 71 10.76 1.57 15.98
#